data_AF-A0A7J4UKR4-F1
#
_entry.id   AF-A0A7J4UKR4-F1
#
_cell.length_a   1.000
_cell.length_b   1.000
_cell.length_c   1.000
_cell.angle_alpha   90.00
_cell.angle_beta   90.00
_cell.angle_gamma   90.00
#
_symmetry.space_group_name_H-M   'P 1'
#
loop_
_entity.id
_entity.type
_entity.pdbx_description
1 polymer ?
#
loop_
_entity_poly.entity_id
_entity_poly.type
_entity_poly.pdbx_seq_one_letter_code
_entity_poly.pdbx_strand_id
1 'polypeptide(L)' 'MLRRLFRRKKEYKNRFLKFYHLNKKRLNKERRITYTAKMKLGVCVRCKRKALKNIVFCSYHRAKQKEYNKKARAR' A
#
# COMPACT_ATOMS: atom_id res chain seq x y z
N MET A 1 9.61 41.15 -10.52
CA MET A 1 10.14 40.06 -9.66
C MET A 1 9.03 39.48 -8.80
N LEU A 2 8.21 38.58 -9.35
CA LEU A 2 6.93 38.20 -8.74
C LEU A 2 6.87 36.74 -8.32
N ARG A 3 6.25 36.54 -7.14
CA ARG A 3 5.80 35.30 -6.50
C ARG A 3 6.84 34.54 -5.67
N ARG A 4 7.16 35.10 -4.50
CA ARG A 4 7.34 34.26 -3.30
C ARG A 4 6.02 33.50 -3.07
N LEU A 5 5.97 32.27 -3.58
CA LEU A 5 4.89 31.32 -3.29
C LEU A 5 4.87 31.07 -1.78
N PHE A 6 3.96 31.74 -1.07
CA PHE A 6 3.54 31.34 0.27
C PHE A 6 3.01 29.91 0.19
N ARG A 7 3.90 28.93 0.36
CA ARG A 7 3.51 27.53 0.58
C ARG A 7 2.72 27.51 1.87
N ARG A 8 1.39 27.56 1.77
CA ARG A 8 0.48 27.32 2.90
C ARG A 8 1.00 26.08 3.62
N LYS A 9 1.37 26.21 4.90
CA LYS A 9 1.77 25.06 5.72
C LYS A 9 0.60 24.08 5.65
N LYS A 10 0.86 22.89 5.11
CA LYS A 10 -0.18 21.87 4.99
C LYS A 10 -0.58 21.48 6.41
N GLU A 11 -1.78 21.86 6.82
CA GLU A 11 -2.35 21.41 8.07
C GLU A 11 -2.80 19.95 7.91
N TYR A 12 -2.36 19.12 8.84
CA TYR A 12 -2.69 17.70 8.86
C TYR A 12 -3.58 17.45 10.07
N LYS A 13 -4.68 16.70 9.88
CA LYS A 13 -5.65 16.40 10.95
C LYS A 13 -5.01 15.76 12.19
N ASN A 14 -3.90 15.04 12.03
CA ASN A 14 -3.15 14.46 13.14
C ASN A 14 -1.68 14.17 12.76
N ARG A 15 -0.88 13.81 13.77
CA ARG A 15 0.55 13.48 13.63
C ARG A 15 0.82 12.29 12.70
N PHE A 16 -0.06 11.30 12.65
CA PHE A 16 0.13 10.10 11.84
C PHE A 16 -0.04 10.39 10.35
N LEU A 17 -1.06 11.18 9.99
CA LEU A 17 -1.28 11.62 8.62
C LEU A 17 -0.15 12.54 8.16
N LYS A 18 0.31 13.45 9.02
CA LYS A 18 1.51 14.26 8.76
C LYS A 18 2.71 13.36 8.43
N PHE A 19 3.00 12.38 9.28
CA PHE A 19 4.10 11.45 9.05
C PHE A 19 3.95 10.68 7.73
N TYR A 20 2.76 10.11 7.47
CA TYR A 20 2.48 9.36 6.25
C TYR A 20 2.73 10.20 5.00
N HIS A 21 2.21 11.42 4.95
CA HIS A 21 2.36 12.28 3.78
C HIS A 21 3.79 12.76 3.57
N LEU A 22 4.51 13.11 4.65
CA LEU A 22 5.90 13.52 4.58
C LEU A 22 6.82 12.36 4.14
N ASN A 23 6.51 11.13 4.54
CA ASN A 23 7.34 9.95 4.27
C ASN A 23 6.81 9.06 3.14
N LYS A 24 5.74 9.46 2.43
CA LYS A 24 5.00 8.61 1.49
C LYS A 24 5.91 7.95 0.45
N LYS A 25 6.89 8.68 -0.10
CA LYS A 25 7.84 8.15 -1.11
C LYS A 25 8.67 6.99 -0.53
N ARG A 26 9.26 7.18 0.65
CA ARG A 26 10.05 6.17 1.36
C ARG A 26 9.19 4.95 1.71
N LEU A 27 8.04 5.16 2.33
CA LEU A 27 7.11 4.10 2.71
C LEU A 27 6.65 3.26 1.51
N ASN A 28 6.39 3.90 0.38
CA ASN A 28 6.02 3.20 -0.85
C ASN A 28 7.19 2.38 -1.42
N LYS A 29 8.43 2.89 -1.35
CA LYS A 29 9.62 2.15 -1.76
C LYS A 29 9.80 0.90 -0.90
N GLU A 30 9.73 1.04 0.42
CA GLU A 30 9.80 -0.08 1.37
C GLU A 30 8.71 -1.12 1.08
N ARG A 31 7.45 -0.69 0.91
CA ARG A 31 6.34 -1.59 0.57
C ARG A 31 6.57 -2.37 -0.71
N ARG A 32 7.09 -1.73 -1.77
CA ARG A 32 7.39 -2.41 -3.05
C ARG A 32 8.50 -3.45 -2.88
N ILE A 33 9.56 -3.11 -2.15
CA ILE A 33 10.66 -4.04 -1.87
C ILE A 33 10.14 -5.26 -1.10
N THR A 34 9.38 -5.03 -0.03
CA THR A 34 8.78 -6.12 0.76
C THR A 34 7.82 -6.97 -0.08
N TYR A 35 7.04 -6.35 -0.97
CA TYR A 35 6.15 -7.07 -1.87
C TYR A 35 6.92 -8.04 -2.76
N THR A 36 7.95 -7.56 -3.45
CA THR A 36 8.76 -8.38 -4.36
C THR A 36 9.49 -9.49 -3.60
N ALA A 37 10.01 -9.19 -2.41
CA ALA A 37 10.67 -10.19 -1.55
C ALA A 37 9.70 -11.31 -1.17
N LYS A 38 8.50 -10.98 -0.68
CA LYS A 38 7.48 -11.98 -0.31
C LYS A 38 7.01 -12.81 -1.49
N MET A 39 6.82 -12.17 -2.65
CA MET A 39 6.46 -12.87 -3.89
C MET A 39 7.52 -13.92 -4.26
N LYS A 40 8.81 -13.55 -4.26
CA LYS A 40 9.91 -14.48 -4.56
C LYS A 40 9.99 -15.65 -3.58
N LEU A 41 9.71 -15.40 -2.31
CA LEU A 41 9.70 -16.42 -1.25
C LEU A 41 8.44 -17.29 -1.22
N GLY A 42 7.46 -17.05 -2.10
CA GLY A 42 6.17 -17.77 -2.07
C GLY A 42 5.36 -17.49 -0.80
N VAL A 43 5.55 -16.32 -0.19
CA VAL A 43 4.82 -15.86 1.00
C VAL A 43 3.74 -14.87 0.59
N CYS A 44 2.58 -14.92 1.25
CA CYS A 44 1.51 -13.99 0.97
C CYS A 44 1.94 -12.53 1.19
N VAL A 45 1.80 -11.69 0.17
CA VAL A 45 2.24 -10.27 0.23
C VAL A 45 1.52 -9.45 1.33
N ARG A 46 0.35 -9.89 1.78
CA ARG A 46 -0.48 -9.23 2.81
C ARG A 46 -0.23 -9.74 4.24
N CYS A 47 0.28 -10.96 4.42
CA CYS A 47 0.52 -11.54 5.74
C CYS A 47 1.81 -12.36 5.78
N LYS A 48 1.91 -13.33 6.70
CA LYS A 48 3.06 -14.24 6.85
C LYS A 48 2.76 -15.68 6.41
N ARG A 49 1.52 -15.97 5.98
CA ARG A 49 1.11 -17.31 5.52
C ARG A 49 1.70 -17.62 4.13
N LYS A 50 1.87 -18.90 3.81
CA LYS A 50 2.30 -19.36 2.48
C LYS A 50 1.31 -18.90 1.40
N ALA A 51 1.84 -18.49 0.25
CA ALA A 51 1.04 -18.12 -0.90
C ALA A 51 0.57 -19.37 -1.65
N LEU A 52 -0.51 -19.24 -2.44
CA LEU A 52 -0.98 -20.32 -3.30
C LEU A 52 -0.07 -20.46 -4.54
N LYS A 53 -0.04 -21.64 -5.17
CA LYS A 53 0.75 -21.87 -6.40
C LYS A 53 0.38 -20.83 -7.46
N ASN A 54 1.38 -20.15 -8.02
CA ASN A 54 1.25 -19.10 -9.03
C ASN A 54 0.42 -17.88 -8.61
N ILE A 55 0.20 -17.67 -7.30
CA ILE A 55 -0.61 -16.55 -6.78
C ILE A 55 0.12 -15.89 -5.62
N VAL A 56 0.12 -14.55 -5.57
CA VAL A 56 0.82 -13.76 -4.54
C VAL A 56 0.12 -13.70 -3.17
N PHE A 57 -1.07 -14.29 -3.06
CA PHE A 57 -1.92 -14.29 -1.87
C PHE A 57 -2.10 -15.70 -1.30
N CYS A 58 -2.31 -15.78 0.02
CA CYS A 58 -2.85 -16.98 0.66
C CYS A 58 -4.35 -17.13 0.35
N SER A 59 -4.93 -18.29 0.66
CA SER A 59 -6.36 -18.59 0.47
C SER A 59 -7.28 -17.50 1.02
N TYR A 60 -7.04 -17.08 2.26
CA TYR A 60 -7.81 -16.04 2.94
C TYR A 60 -7.79 -14.69 2.21
N HIS A 61 -6.59 -14.18 1.88
CA HIS A 61 -6.47 -12.89 1.20
C HIS A 61 -6.94 -12.95 -0.25
N ARG A 62 -6.85 -14.11 -0.90
CA ARG A 62 -7.44 -14.33 -2.23
C ARG A 62 -8.96 -14.20 -2.18
N ALA A 63 -9.62 -14.79 -1.18
CA ALA A 63 -11.07 -14.68 -1.01
C ALA A 63 -11.50 -13.22 -0.78
N LYS A 64 -10.81 -12.49 0.12
CA LYS A 64 -11.07 -11.05 0.32
C LYS A 64 -10.83 -10.23 -0.94
N GLN A 65 -9.75 -10.50 -1.68
CA GLN A 65 -9.47 -9.78 -2.92
C GLN A 65 -10.55 -10.02 -3.98
N LYS A 66 -11.12 -11.24 -4.06
CA LYS A 66 -12.27 -11.52 -4.93
C LYS A 66 -13.49 -10.68 -4.54
N GLU A 67 -13.79 -10.56 -3.25
CA GLU A 67 -14.91 -9.75 -2.75
C GLU A 67 -14.70 -8.25 -3.08
N TYR A 68 -13.50 -7.73 -2.84
CA TYR A 68 -13.16 -6.34 -3.17
C TYR A 68 -13.29 -6.08 -4.68
N ASN A 69 -12.79 -7.00 -5.51
CA ASN A 69 -12.90 -6.89 -6.96
C ASN A 69 -14.36 -6.97 -7.42
N LYS A 70 -15.19 -7.81 -6.79
CA LYS A 70 -16.63 -7.90 -7.08
C LYS A 70 -17.32 -6.56 -6.78
N LYS A 71 -17.09 -5.99 -5.60
CA LYS A 71 -17.64 -4.69 -5.20
C LYS A 71 -17.19 -3.55 -6.11
N ALA A 72 -15.91 -3.53 -6.50
CA ALA A 72 -15.36 -2.50 -7.38
C ALA A 72 -15.90 -2.57 -8.81
N ARG A 73 -16.31 -3.75 -9.30
CA ARG A 73 -16.90 -3.95 -10.63
C ARG A 73 -18.41 -3.76 -10.66
N ALA A 74 -19.08 -3.89 -9.52
CA ALA A 74 -20.51 -3.68 -9.38
C ALA A 74 -20.89 -2.18 -9.30
N ARG A 75 -19.88 -1.30 -9.29
CA ARG A 75 -20.01 0.16 -9.30
C ARG A 75 -19.57 0.68 -10.65
#